data_AF-A0A2N5JRR5-F1
#
_entry.id   AF-A0A2N5JRR5-F1
#
_cell.length_a   1.000
_cell.length_b   1.000
_cell.length_c   1.000
_cell.angle_alpha   90.00
_cell.angle_beta   90.00
_cell.angle_gamma   90.00
#
_symmetry.space_group_name_H-M   'P 1'
#
loop_
_entity.id
_entity.type
_entity.pdbx_description
1 polymer ?
#
loop_
_entity_poly.entity_id
_entity_poly.type
_entity_poly.pdbx_seq_one_letter_code
_entity_poly.pdbx_strand_id
1 'polypeptide(L)'
;AALGQQTLGCFPVDDYLIRVVKMEIGSDHPQLTIQEINRPNLRVLCHEIKGKLLYSADIFHDWEPADRLSERDSLIYLEVSDYQSALGTREKFNLVAYLRSLVTILDPRTWRGRLADLVKWIGQDQIRTIVATCFFLVLALGIWGTLLFVTQDGVSLENAFATTATLLLGGYGDIFGGIVDSITVPFWLQLFALLMTLTGIALTGVLYGLLTESILSLRLRFLSRRPPIPDRDHVVLVGLGQVGQRVAEYLQEFRQPLVALHSEDVDSTVLPQVPIVAGSLSQGLSEANLATAKSIITVTDDEMVNLELGLVAQQQNPHLDLVIRTFEPRFSSHLSRLLPHAQVLCAYALSAEAFAAAAYGENVLSLFQLRHHTILVTEYTIEEGDTLNGKLISEVAYGYGVSPVLHQSPGKKSVTLPSYDIQLKVNDRLIVLATTEALHRIELGTDNAQPRHWRLCVTGVANSQNIAAAVDSIVRITGCGYEEARAVLHHPPQELETLLFKHQDCAW
;
A
#
# COMPACT_ATOMS: atom_id res chain seq x y z
N ALA A 1 -0.82 11.40 1.82
CA ALA A 1 -2.13 10.90 2.29
C ALA A 1 -1.97 9.61 3.10
N ALA A 2 -1.88 8.42 2.48
CA ALA A 2 -1.89 7.15 3.21
C ALA A 2 -0.74 6.96 4.22
N LEU A 3 0.46 7.53 3.98
CA LEU A 3 1.61 7.45 4.90
C LEU A 3 1.63 8.56 5.97
N GLY A 4 0.68 9.50 5.93
CA GLY A 4 0.63 10.69 6.80
C GLY A 4 0.26 11.95 5.99
N GLN A 5 -0.31 12.95 6.67
CA GLN A 5 -0.69 14.24 6.07
C GLN A 5 0.51 15.05 5.55
N GLN A 6 1.73 14.69 5.97
CA GLN A 6 2.96 15.42 5.68
C GLN A 6 3.84 14.76 4.61
N THR A 7 3.60 13.51 4.21
CA THR A 7 4.47 12.82 3.22
C THR A 7 4.00 13.12 1.79
N LEU A 8 4.85 13.79 1.00
CA LEU A 8 4.63 14.14 -0.41
C LEU A 8 5.10 13.04 -1.37
N GLY A 9 6.17 12.31 -1.01
CA GLY A 9 6.74 11.23 -1.81
C GLY A 9 7.41 10.20 -0.90
N CYS A 10 7.39 8.93 -1.32
CA CYS A 10 8.02 7.84 -0.58
C CYS A 10 8.49 6.78 -1.56
N PHE A 11 9.77 6.44 -1.54
CA PHE A 11 10.35 5.49 -2.47
C PHE A 11 11.48 4.70 -1.82
N PRO A 12 11.53 3.37 -2.02
CA PRO A 12 12.65 2.56 -1.59
C PRO A 12 13.86 2.77 -2.52
N VAL A 13 15.06 2.84 -1.95
CA VAL A 13 16.33 2.86 -2.67
C VAL A 13 17.32 1.99 -1.90
N ASP A 14 17.79 0.91 -2.53
CA ASP A 14 18.60 -0.12 -1.87
C ASP A 14 17.93 -0.59 -0.56
N ASP A 15 18.61 -0.46 0.58
CA ASP A 15 18.10 -0.82 1.92
C ASP A 15 17.41 0.35 2.65
N TYR A 16 17.25 1.50 1.99
CA TYR A 16 16.74 2.73 2.58
C TYR A 16 15.33 3.06 2.08
N LEU A 17 14.48 3.56 2.98
CA LEU A 17 13.23 4.22 2.64
C LEU A 17 13.44 5.73 2.69
N ILE A 18 13.25 6.39 1.55
CA ILE A 18 13.42 7.83 1.41
C ILE A 18 12.05 8.47 1.34
N ARG A 19 11.82 9.45 2.21
CA ARG A 19 10.56 10.18 2.32
C ARG A 19 10.77 11.65 2.02
N VAL A 20 9.89 12.21 1.20
CA VAL A 20 9.77 13.66 1.03
C VAL A 20 8.65 14.13 1.93
N VAL A 21 8.97 14.97 2.91
CA VAL A 21 8.06 15.38 3.97
C VAL A 21 7.89 16.90 3.95
N LYS A 22 6.65 17.35 4.02
CA LYS A 22 6.23 18.75 4.23
C LYS A 22 5.83 18.92 5.69
N MET A 23 6.57 19.75 6.41
CA MET A 23 6.29 20.10 7.80
C MET A 23 5.85 21.56 7.89
N GLU A 24 4.74 21.81 8.57
CA GLU A 24 4.35 23.16 8.97
C GLU A 24 4.97 23.48 10.33
N ILE A 25 5.62 24.64 10.44
CA ILE A 25 6.30 25.06 11.67
C ILE A 25 5.26 25.62 12.65
N GLY A 26 5.06 24.88 13.75
CA GLY A 26 4.24 25.31 14.90
C GLY A 26 4.98 26.23 15.88
N SER A 27 4.23 26.80 16.83
CA SER A 27 4.71 27.78 17.82
C SER A 27 5.71 27.24 18.86
N ASP A 28 5.89 25.92 18.93
CA ASP A 28 6.74 25.25 19.95
C ASP A 28 8.11 24.80 19.37
N HIS A 29 8.40 25.13 18.11
CA HIS A 29 9.67 24.77 17.50
C HIS A 29 10.78 25.76 17.89
N PRO A 30 11.99 25.26 18.22
CA PRO A 30 13.13 26.13 18.49
C PRO A 30 13.47 26.99 17.27
N GLN A 31 13.93 28.23 17.50
CA GLN A 31 14.40 29.17 16.47
C GLN A 31 15.71 28.69 15.80
N LEU A 32 15.65 27.54 15.13
CA LEU A 32 16.75 26.99 14.34
C LEU A 32 16.80 27.71 12.99
N THR A 33 18.01 27.88 12.49
CA THR A 33 18.25 28.29 11.11
C THR A 33 18.05 27.10 10.17
N ILE A 34 17.71 27.35 8.91
CA ILE A 34 17.47 26.28 7.93
C ILE A 34 18.73 25.40 7.75
N GLN A 35 19.92 25.99 7.85
CA GLN A 35 21.18 25.26 7.76
C GLN A 35 21.36 24.24 8.91
N GLU A 36 20.92 24.56 10.13
CA GLU A 36 21.01 23.67 11.30
C GLU A 36 20.06 22.46 11.23
N ILE A 37 19.08 22.51 10.34
CA ILE A 37 18.10 21.42 10.13
C ILE A 37 18.71 20.31 9.29
N ASN A 38 19.60 20.65 8.35
CA ASN A 38 20.30 19.68 7.53
C ASN A 38 21.12 18.73 8.44
N ARG A 39 20.92 17.42 8.29
CA ARG A 39 21.61 16.35 9.02
C ARG A 39 21.99 15.23 8.03
N PRO A 40 22.84 14.26 8.40
CA PRO A 40 23.20 13.16 7.51
C PRO A 40 21.99 12.37 6.94
N ASN A 41 20.87 12.33 7.68
CA ASN A 41 19.65 11.64 7.27
C ASN A 41 18.51 12.61 6.92
N LEU A 42 18.76 13.92 6.88
CA LEU A 42 17.74 14.93 6.63
C LEU A 42 18.30 16.07 5.76
N ARG A 43 17.69 16.33 4.61
CA ARG A 43 18.09 17.44 3.73
C ARG A 43 16.91 18.30 3.33
N VAL A 44 16.99 19.60 3.57
CA VAL A 44 15.98 20.57 3.13
C VAL A 44 16.01 20.71 1.62
N LEU A 45 14.83 20.65 1.00
CA LEU A 45 14.62 20.91 -0.43
C LEU A 45 14.10 22.33 -0.65
N CYS A 46 13.09 22.77 0.10
CA CYS A 46 12.62 24.14 -0.03
C CYS A 46 11.93 24.64 1.23
N HIS A 47 11.89 25.97 1.34
CA HIS A 47 11.24 26.69 2.42
C HIS A 47 10.16 27.58 1.84
N GLU A 48 8.90 27.27 2.17
CA GLU A 48 7.75 28.04 1.75
C GLU A 48 7.39 29.06 2.82
N ILE A 49 7.70 30.33 2.55
CA ILE A 49 7.33 31.47 3.40
C ILE A 49 5.89 31.86 3.12
N LYS A 50 5.05 31.90 4.17
CA LYS A 50 3.63 32.23 4.02
C LYS A 50 3.42 33.65 3.49
N GLY A 51 2.71 33.78 2.36
CA GLY A 51 2.36 35.06 1.75
C GLY A 51 3.33 35.58 0.69
N LYS A 52 4.46 34.89 0.48
CA LYS A 52 5.35 35.13 -0.67
C LYS A 52 4.93 34.15 -1.78
N LEU A 53 4.45 34.65 -2.91
CA LEU A 53 4.35 33.82 -4.11
C LEU A 53 5.78 33.44 -4.50
N LEU A 54 6.12 32.16 -4.34
CA LEU A 54 7.40 31.64 -4.80
C LEU A 54 7.34 31.55 -6.33
N TYR A 55 7.76 32.63 -6.98
CA TYR A 55 8.00 32.70 -8.42
C TYR A 55 9.38 32.17 -8.81
N SER A 56 10.13 31.61 -7.85
CA SER A 56 11.42 30.96 -8.09
C SER A 56 11.21 29.75 -9.01
N ALA A 57 12.00 29.70 -10.09
CA ALA A 57 12.06 28.55 -11.00
C ALA A 57 12.68 27.31 -10.32
N ASP A 58 13.34 27.51 -9.17
CA ASP A 58 14.09 26.48 -8.46
C ASP A 58 13.18 25.69 -7.51
N ILE A 59 13.17 24.37 -7.68
CA ILE A 59 12.29 23.46 -6.93
C ILE A 59 12.98 22.91 -5.67
N PHE A 60 14.30 22.69 -5.72
CA PHE A 60 15.06 21.95 -4.69
C PHE A 60 16.05 22.76 -3.86
N HIS A 61 16.28 24.04 -4.17
CA HIS A 61 17.27 24.88 -3.47
C HIS A 61 16.72 26.28 -3.18
N ASP A 62 15.40 26.38 -3.05
CA ASP A 62 14.67 27.62 -2.81
C ASP A 62 14.52 27.86 -1.30
N TRP A 63 15.64 28.22 -0.66
CA TRP A 63 15.73 28.57 0.76
C TRP A 63 16.94 29.47 1.04
N GLU A 64 16.90 30.22 2.13
CA GLU A 64 17.98 31.08 2.59
C GLU A 64 18.70 30.43 3.80
N PRO A 65 20.03 30.21 3.80
CA PRO A 65 20.71 29.53 4.90
C PRO A 65 20.58 30.22 6.26
N ALA A 66 20.61 31.56 6.25
CA ALA A 66 20.50 32.39 7.43
C ALA A 66 19.06 32.68 7.85
N ASP A 67 18.06 32.23 7.07
CA ASP A 67 16.66 32.46 7.42
C ASP A 67 16.29 31.65 8.66
N ARG A 68 15.57 32.34 9.55
CA ARG A 68 14.96 31.74 10.72
C ARG A 68 13.55 31.33 10.37
N LEU A 69 13.21 30.09 10.71
CA LEU A 69 11.85 29.60 10.53
C LEU A 69 10.87 30.43 11.36
N SER A 70 9.85 30.96 10.69
CA SER A 70 8.77 31.70 11.33
C SER A 70 7.55 30.80 11.52
N GLU A 71 6.69 31.15 12.48
CA GLU A 71 5.44 30.42 12.71
C GLU A 71 4.60 30.38 11.42
N ARG A 72 4.11 29.19 11.06
CA ARG A 72 3.31 28.89 9.85
C ARG A 72 4.08 28.89 8.53
N ASP A 73 5.41 28.94 8.56
CA ASP A 73 6.20 28.54 7.39
C ASP A 73 6.06 27.04 7.14
N SER A 74 6.21 26.62 5.88
CA SER A 74 6.30 25.20 5.54
C SER A 74 7.70 24.84 5.08
N LEU A 75 8.26 23.77 5.62
CA LEU A 75 9.55 23.23 5.22
C LEU A 75 9.34 21.91 4.50
N ILE A 76 9.95 21.75 3.33
CA ILE A 76 9.96 20.48 2.61
C ILE A 76 11.37 19.90 2.66
N TYR A 77 11.50 18.68 3.17
CA TYR A 77 12.78 18.01 3.34
C TYR A 77 12.72 16.54 2.95
N LEU A 78 13.89 15.99 2.61
CA LEU A 78 14.15 14.57 2.46
C LEU A 78 14.54 13.99 3.81
N GLU A 79 13.95 12.85 4.14
CA GLU A 79 14.28 12.04 5.30
C GLU A 79 14.67 10.63 4.84
N VAL A 80 15.77 10.12 5.39
CA VAL A 80 16.27 8.77 5.11
C VAL A 80 16.11 7.91 6.36
N SER A 81 15.53 6.73 6.18
CA SER A 81 15.33 5.73 7.23
C SER A 81 15.61 4.32 6.73
N ASP A 82 15.96 3.39 7.62
CA ASP A 82 16.15 1.99 7.23
C ASP A 82 14.81 1.34 6.86
N TYR A 83 14.75 0.68 5.70
CA TYR A 83 13.52 0.13 5.13
C TYR A 83 12.74 -0.77 6.11
N GLN A 84 13.45 -1.68 6.80
CA GLN A 84 12.84 -2.62 7.75
C GLN A 84 12.27 -1.93 8.99
N SER A 85 12.90 -0.85 9.45
CA SER A 85 12.45 -0.11 10.63
C SER A 85 11.15 0.66 10.35
N ALA A 86 11.01 1.19 9.13
CA ALA A 86 9.87 1.98 8.70
C ALA A 86 8.57 1.15 8.56
N LEU A 87 8.67 -0.12 8.16
CA LEU A 87 7.52 -1.03 8.04
C LEU A 87 6.92 -1.50 9.38
N GLY A 88 7.60 -1.24 10.51
CA GLY A 88 7.31 -1.86 11.81
C GLY A 88 6.33 -1.13 12.75
N THR A 89 5.84 0.06 12.42
CA THR A 89 5.15 0.93 13.40
C THR A 89 3.64 1.07 13.17
N ARG A 90 2.83 0.09 13.63
CA ARG A 90 1.44 0.30 14.14
C ARG A 90 0.93 -0.90 14.95
N GLU A 91 0.01 -0.64 15.88
CA GLU A 91 -0.26 -1.26 17.21
C GLU A 91 -0.54 -2.77 17.34
N LYS A 92 -0.30 -3.29 18.57
CA LYS A 92 -0.49 -4.69 19.02
C LYS A 92 -1.97 -5.09 19.11
N PHE A 93 -2.32 -6.19 18.44
CA PHE A 93 -3.63 -6.86 18.47
C PHE A 93 -4.01 -7.35 19.88
N ASN A 94 -5.20 -6.96 20.38
CA ASN A 94 -5.62 -7.23 21.76
C ASN A 94 -6.53 -8.49 21.85
N LEU A 95 -5.90 -9.63 22.11
CA LEU A 95 -6.46 -10.99 22.13
C LEU A 95 -7.59 -11.19 23.16
N VAL A 96 -7.64 -10.34 24.20
CA VAL A 96 -8.61 -10.41 25.31
C VAL A 96 -10.01 -9.95 24.89
N ALA A 97 -10.13 -9.06 23.90
CA ALA A 97 -11.42 -8.60 23.40
C ALA A 97 -12.13 -9.66 22.53
N TYR A 98 -11.36 -10.44 21.78
CA TYR A 98 -11.88 -11.53 20.93
C TYR A 98 -12.38 -12.73 21.74
N LEU A 99 -11.70 -13.09 22.84
CA LEU A 99 -12.12 -14.21 23.68
C LEU A 99 -13.43 -13.91 24.46
N ARG A 100 -13.76 -12.64 24.68
CA ARG A 100 -15.00 -12.24 25.38
C ARG A 100 -16.27 -12.44 24.55
N SER A 101 -16.17 -12.48 23.21
CA SER A 101 -17.32 -12.68 22.32
C SER A 101 -17.72 -14.15 22.13
N LEU A 102 -16.87 -15.11 22.52
CA LEU A 102 -17.16 -16.54 22.44
C LEU A 102 -17.97 -17.07 23.64
N VAL A 103 -17.97 -16.36 24.77
CA VAL A 103 -18.59 -16.83 26.04
C VAL A 103 -20.11 -16.64 26.06
N THR A 104 -20.70 -15.89 25.12
CA THR A 104 -22.16 -15.68 25.02
C THR A 104 -22.90 -16.80 24.28
N ILE A 105 -22.21 -17.82 23.77
CA ILE A 105 -22.79 -18.88 22.92
C ILE A 105 -23.40 -20.05 23.74
N LEU A 106 -23.08 -20.15 25.04
CA LEU A 106 -23.36 -21.33 25.89
C LEU A 106 -24.49 -21.15 26.94
N ASP A 107 -25.56 -20.42 26.61
CA ASP A 107 -26.70 -20.20 27.54
C ASP A 107 -27.90 -21.19 27.30
N PRO A 108 -28.36 -21.97 28.31
CA PRO A 108 -29.38 -23.01 28.16
C PRO A 108 -30.83 -22.52 27.89
N ARG A 109 -31.14 -21.24 28.07
CA ARG A 109 -32.53 -20.71 28.03
C ARG A 109 -33.09 -20.48 26.62
N THR A 110 -32.31 -20.72 25.57
CA THR A 110 -32.64 -20.36 24.17
C THR A 110 -33.14 -21.53 23.29
N TRP A 111 -33.31 -22.73 23.84
CA TRP A 111 -33.61 -23.95 23.06
C TRP A 111 -34.92 -23.90 22.24
N ARG A 112 -35.98 -23.20 22.72
CA ARG A 112 -37.25 -23.05 21.97
C ARG A 112 -37.13 -22.08 20.79
N GLY A 113 -36.35 -21.01 20.92
CA GLY A 113 -36.04 -20.09 19.81
C GLY A 113 -35.15 -20.75 18.77
N ARG A 114 -34.15 -21.51 19.22
CA ARG A 114 -33.23 -22.25 18.36
C ARG A 114 -33.93 -23.31 17.49
N LEU A 115 -35.01 -23.96 17.94
CA LEU A 115 -35.78 -24.88 17.09
C LEU A 115 -36.49 -24.15 15.94
N ALA A 116 -37.06 -22.98 16.18
CA ALA A 116 -37.68 -22.15 15.14
C ALA A 116 -36.62 -21.59 14.18
N ASP A 117 -35.46 -21.20 14.70
CA ASP A 117 -34.32 -20.74 13.90
C ASP A 117 -33.70 -21.88 13.08
N LEU A 118 -33.70 -23.12 13.60
CA LEU A 118 -33.18 -24.31 12.91
C LEU A 118 -34.11 -24.72 11.76
N VAL A 119 -35.44 -24.62 11.93
CA VAL A 119 -36.40 -24.80 10.82
C VAL A 119 -36.23 -23.72 9.75
N LYS A 120 -36.06 -22.45 10.14
CA LYS A 120 -35.75 -21.36 9.20
C LYS A 120 -34.39 -21.53 8.51
N TRP A 121 -33.38 -22.01 9.23
CA TRP A 121 -32.01 -22.25 8.74
C TRP A 121 -31.91 -23.44 7.77
N ILE A 122 -32.76 -24.46 7.94
CA ILE A 122 -32.92 -25.57 6.99
C ILE A 122 -33.62 -25.08 5.71
N GLY A 123 -34.66 -24.25 5.84
CA GLY A 123 -35.46 -23.77 4.71
C GLY A 123 -34.82 -22.70 3.82
N GLN A 124 -33.68 -22.13 4.23
CA GLN A 124 -32.97 -21.08 3.47
C GLN A 124 -32.05 -21.61 2.37
N ASP A 125 -31.68 -22.89 2.42
CA ASP A 125 -30.67 -23.48 1.53
C ASP A 125 -31.24 -24.76 0.89
N GLN A 126 -31.28 -24.82 -0.45
CA GLN A 126 -31.92 -25.92 -1.18
C GLN A 126 -31.27 -27.27 -0.84
N ILE A 127 -29.95 -27.27 -0.65
CA ILE A 127 -29.18 -28.47 -0.27
C ILE A 127 -29.59 -28.97 1.13
N ARG A 128 -29.78 -28.06 2.10
CA ARG A 128 -30.14 -28.44 3.48
C ARG A 128 -31.56 -28.99 3.57
N THR A 129 -32.48 -28.42 2.78
CA THR A 129 -33.86 -28.92 2.69
C THR A 129 -33.87 -30.33 2.10
N ILE A 130 -33.07 -30.61 1.07
CA ILE A 130 -32.95 -31.95 0.48
C ILE A 130 -32.38 -32.96 1.50
N VAL A 131 -31.27 -32.62 2.19
CA VAL A 131 -30.68 -33.50 3.21
C VAL A 131 -31.67 -33.78 4.35
N ALA A 132 -32.37 -32.76 4.85
CA ALA A 132 -33.38 -32.92 5.89
C ALA A 132 -34.54 -33.81 5.43
N THR A 133 -35.02 -33.60 4.20
CA THR A 133 -36.11 -34.40 3.61
C THR A 133 -35.69 -35.86 3.45
N CYS A 134 -34.47 -36.11 2.96
CA CYS A 134 -33.91 -37.46 2.88
C CYS A 134 -33.78 -38.12 4.26
N PHE A 135 -33.31 -37.38 5.26
CA PHE A 135 -33.18 -37.88 6.63
C PHE A 135 -34.54 -38.24 7.24
N PHE A 136 -35.56 -37.38 7.09
CA PHE A 136 -36.92 -37.67 7.57
C PHE A 136 -37.56 -38.83 6.82
N LEU A 137 -37.33 -38.93 5.51
CA LEU A 137 -37.83 -40.04 4.70
C LEU A 137 -37.23 -41.38 5.16
N VAL A 138 -35.92 -41.43 5.42
CA VAL A 138 -35.25 -42.61 6.00
C VAL A 138 -35.85 -43.00 7.34
N LEU A 139 -36.05 -42.02 8.22
CA LEU A 139 -36.58 -42.25 9.55
C LEU A 139 -38.02 -42.77 9.48
N ALA A 140 -38.85 -42.19 8.60
CA ALA A 140 -40.21 -42.64 8.35
C ALA A 140 -40.27 -44.06 7.78
N LEU A 141 -39.45 -44.36 6.75
CA LEU A 141 -39.34 -45.69 6.16
C LEU A 141 -38.81 -46.72 7.17
N GLY A 142 -37.87 -46.33 8.04
CA GLY A 142 -37.36 -47.17 9.12
C GLY A 142 -38.42 -47.52 10.17
N ILE A 143 -39.23 -46.54 10.57
CA ILE A 143 -40.35 -46.78 11.50
C ILE A 143 -41.42 -47.66 10.86
N TRP A 144 -41.80 -47.36 9.62
CA TRP A 144 -42.83 -48.13 8.89
C TRP A 144 -42.38 -49.57 8.61
N GLY A 145 -41.13 -49.77 8.19
CA GLY A 145 -40.56 -51.09 8.00
C GLY A 145 -40.54 -51.87 9.31
N THR A 146 -40.05 -51.27 10.40
CA THR A 146 -40.00 -51.94 11.71
C THR A 146 -41.40 -52.31 12.19
N LEU A 147 -42.39 -51.43 12.04
CA LEU A 147 -43.77 -51.69 12.39
C LEU A 147 -44.36 -52.86 11.57
N LEU A 148 -44.13 -52.89 10.25
CA LEU A 148 -44.61 -53.95 9.37
C LEU A 148 -43.97 -55.31 9.70
N PHE A 149 -42.67 -55.36 10.00
CA PHE A 149 -41.98 -56.60 10.37
C PHE A 149 -42.37 -57.10 11.76
N VAL A 150 -42.67 -56.21 12.73
CA VAL A 150 -43.18 -56.61 14.07
C VAL A 150 -44.57 -57.22 14.01
N THR A 151 -45.40 -56.85 13.03
CA THR A 151 -46.75 -57.44 12.86
C THR A 151 -46.73 -58.89 12.34
N GLN A 152 -45.56 -59.43 12.00
CA GLN A 152 -45.40 -60.82 11.56
C GLN A 152 -45.19 -61.75 12.77
N ASP A 153 -45.84 -62.91 12.73
CA ASP A 153 -45.77 -63.90 13.82
C ASP A 153 -44.33 -64.41 14.02
N GLY A 154 -43.81 -64.30 15.24
CA GLY A 154 -42.50 -64.83 15.63
C GLY A 154 -41.31 -63.87 15.52
N VAL A 155 -41.52 -62.60 15.16
CA VAL A 155 -40.44 -61.59 15.05
C VAL A 155 -40.38 -60.71 16.31
N SER A 156 -39.22 -60.65 16.96
CA SER A 156 -38.97 -59.70 18.07
C SER A 156 -38.76 -58.27 17.55
N LEU A 157 -39.03 -57.26 18.39
CA LEU A 157 -38.81 -55.84 18.05
C LEU A 157 -37.37 -55.56 17.59
N GLU A 158 -36.40 -56.21 18.23
CA GLU A 158 -34.98 -56.11 17.91
C GLU A 158 -34.68 -56.65 16.50
N ASN A 159 -35.22 -57.82 16.16
CA ASN A 159 -35.01 -58.44 14.85
C ASN A 159 -35.71 -57.68 13.73
N ALA A 160 -36.89 -57.11 14.00
CA ALA A 160 -37.61 -56.27 13.04
C ALA A 160 -36.87 -54.97 12.75
N PHE A 161 -36.30 -54.34 13.78
CA PHE A 161 -35.46 -53.14 13.63
C PHE A 161 -34.19 -53.46 12.85
N ALA A 162 -33.49 -54.53 13.23
CA ALA A 162 -32.28 -55.00 12.56
C ALA A 162 -32.49 -55.31 11.07
N THR A 163 -33.57 -56.02 10.74
CA THR A 163 -33.93 -56.35 9.36
C THR A 163 -34.24 -55.09 8.57
N THR A 164 -35.00 -54.16 9.15
CA THR A 164 -35.34 -52.90 8.49
C THR A 164 -34.11 -52.02 8.26
N ALA A 165 -33.22 -51.91 9.25
CA ALA A 165 -31.96 -51.16 9.14
C ALA A 165 -31.05 -51.76 8.06
N THR A 166 -30.97 -53.10 7.99
CA THR A 166 -30.19 -53.82 6.98
C THR A 166 -30.70 -53.56 5.56
N LEU A 167 -32.03 -53.58 5.38
CA LEU A 167 -32.66 -53.31 4.09
C LEU A 167 -32.47 -51.84 3.68
N LEU A 168 -32.60 -50.91 4.63
CA LEU A 168 -32.56 -49.48 4.34
C LEU A 168 -31.13 -48.92 4.11
N LEU A 169 -30.12 -49.47 4.79
CA LEU A 169 -28.71 -49.04 4.64
C LEU A 169 -27.93 -49.85 3.60
N GLY A 170 -28.53 -50.90 3.04
CA GLY A 170 -27.98 -51.65 1.92
C GLY A 170 -26.79 -52.55 2.28
N GLY A 171 -27.06 -53.67 2.97
CA GLY A 171 -26.12 -54.82 2.98
C GLY A 171 -25.28 -55.03 4.24
N TYR A 172 -25.59 -54.37 5.36
CA TYR A 172 -24.91 -54.60 6.65
C TYR A 172 -25.56 -55.71 7.51
N GLY A 173 -26.11 -56.75 6.88
CA GLY A 173 -26.87 -57.80 7.56
C GLY A 173 -26.07 -58.54 8.63
N ASP A 174 -24.76 -58.66 8.45
CA ASP A 174 -23.86 -59.32 9.39
C ASP A 174 -23.63 -58.50 10.67
N ILE A 175 -23.78 -57.17 10.61
CA ILE A 175 -23.60 -56.26 11.77
C ILE A 175 -24.87 -56.21 12.63
N PHE A 176 -26.04 -56.35 11.99
CA PHE A 176 -27.33 -56.24 12.65
C PHE A 176 -27.98 -57.61 12.97
N GLY A 177 -27.29 -58.73 12.76
CA GLY A 177 -27.73 -60.03 13.28
C GLY A 177 -28.43 -60.98 12.30
N GLY A 178 -28.23 -60.80 10.99
CA GLY A 178 -28.72 -61.72 9.95
C GLY A 178 -30.23 -61.63 9.69
N ILE A 179 -30.63 -61.94 8.44
CA ILE A 179 -32.05 -62.06 8.09
C ILE A 179 -32.55 -63.39 8.69
N VAL A 180 -33.67 -63.38 9.40
CA VAL A 180 -34.25 -64.58 10.03
C VAL A 180 -34.59 -65.62 8.96
N ASP A 181 -33.82 -66.70 8.87
CA ASP A 181 -33.90 -67.75 7.84
C ASP A 181 -35.16 -68.65 7.88
N SER A 182 -36.16 -68.34 8.72
CA SER A 182 -37.23 -69.30 9.06
C SER A 182 -38.67 -68.79 8.94
N ILE A 183 -38.93 -67.76 8.14
CA ILE A 183 -40.29 -67.28 7.89
C ILE A 183 -40.63 -67.41 6.41
N THR A 184 -41.72 -68.11 6.08
CA THR A 184 -42.33 -68.07 4.74
C THR A 184 -42.90 -66.69 4.51
N VAL A 185 -42.07 -65.79 3.97
CA VAL A 185 -42.42 -64.39 3.79
C VAL A 185 -43.43 -64.25 2.65
N PRO A 186 -44.58 -63.59 2.86
CA PRO A 186 -45.53 -63.33 1.78
C PRO A 186 -44.91 -62.48 0.66
N PHE A 187 -45.32 -62.72 -0.59
CA PHE A 187 -44.76 -62.06 -1.78
C PHE A 187 -44.82 -60.53 -1.72
N TRP A 188 -45.89 -59.96 -1.17
CA TRP A 188 -46.05 -58.51 -0.99
C TRP A 188 -45.01 -57.92 -0.04
N LEU A 189 -44.57 -58.67 0.97
CA LEU A 189 -43.55 -58.22 1.92
C LEU A 189 -42.13 -58.36 1.34
N GLN A 190 -41.90 -59.33 0.43
CA GLN A 190 -40.68 -59.39 -0.38
C GLN A 190 -40.59 -58.22 -1.37
N LEU A 191 -41.69 -57.87 -2.04
CA LEU A 191 -41.75 -56.70 -2.94
C LEU A 191 -41.51 -55.40 -2.17
N PHE A 192 -42.07 -55.28 -0.96
CA PHE A 192 -41.81 -54.16 -0.07
C PHE A 192 -40.34 -54.09 0.35
N ALA A 193 -39.73 -55.21 0.75
CA ALA A 193 -38.32 -55.27 1.09
C ALA A 193 -37.40 -54.87 -0.08
N LEU A 194 -37.74 -55.27 -1.31
CA LEU A 194 -37.02 -54.87 -2.53
C LEU A 194 -37.15 -53.36 -2.82
N LEU A 195 -38.34 -52.78 -2.65
CA LEU A 195 -38.55 -51.34 -2.82
C LEU A 195 -37.81 -50.54 -1.74
N MET A 196 -37.81 -51.04 -0.52
CA MET A 196 -37.09 -50.46 0.62
C MET A 196 -35.58 -50.44 0.40
N THR A 197 -34.99 -51.52 -0.10
CA THR A 197 -33.56 -51.57 -0.43
C THR A 197 -33.19 -50.64 -1.57
N LEU A 198 -33.98 -50.61 -2.64
CA LEU A 198 -33.73 -49.73 -3.78
C LEU A 198 -33.82 -48.25 -3.39
N THR A 199 -34.81 -47.90 -2.56
CA THR A 199 -34.97 -46.55 -2.01
C THR A 199 -33.83 -46.19 -1.05
N GLY A 200 -33.42 -47.11 -0.19
CA GLY A 200 -32.31 -46.95 0.74
C GLY A 200 -30.97 -46.70 0.04
N ILE A 201 -30.66 -47.47 -1.00
CA ILE A 201 -29.45 -47.30 -1.84
C ILE A 201 -29.46 -45.94 -2.54
N ALA A 202 -30.58 -45.56 -3.17
CA ALA A 202 -30.69 -44.28 -3.86
C ALA A 202 -30.47 -43.10 -2.90
N LEU A 203 -31.06 -43.16 -1.71
CA LEU A 203 -30.97 -42.11 -0.72
C LEU A 203 -29.58 -42.01 -0.09
N THR A 204 -28.94 -43.16 0.16
CA THR A 204 -27.54 -43.21 0.64
C THR A 204 -26.59 -42.61 -0.39
N GLY A 205 -26.80 -42.89 -1.69
CA GLY A 205 -26.03 -42.30 -2.78
C GLY A 205 -26.18 -40.77 -2.87
N VAL A 206 -27.41 -40.26 -2.75
CA VAL A 206 -27.67 -38.80 -2.70
C VAL A 206 -26.99 -38.17 -1.48
N LEU A 207 -27.11 -38.78 -0.31
CA LEU A 207 -26.48 -38.27 0.91
C LEU A 207 -24.95 -38.24 0.79
N TYR A 208 -24.34 -39.28 0.22
CA TYR A 208 -22.90 -39.34 -0.02
C TYR A 208 -22.44 -38.27 -1.03
N GLY A 209 -23.17 -38.08 -2.14
CA GLY A 209 -22.90 -37.03 -3.11
C GLY A 209 -22.91 -35.64 -2.47
N LEU A 210 -23.96 -35.34 -1.71
CA LEU A 210 -24.11 -34.06 -1.00
C LEU A 210 -23.03 -33.87 0.08
N LEU A 211 -22.62 -34.94 0.78
CA LEU A 211 -21.52 -34.89 1.74
C LEU A 211 -20.19 -34.54 1.06
N THR A 212 -19.88 -35.18 -0.07
CA THR A 212 -18.65 -34.89 -0.82
C THR A 212 -18.62 -33.46 -1.37
N GLU A 213 -19.74 -32.97 -1.90
CA GLU A 213 -19.89 -31.58 -2.37
C GLU A 213 -19.80 -30.56 -1.21
N SER A 214 -20.35 -30.91 -0.04
CA SER A 214 -20.26 -30.09 1.17
C SER A 214 -18.82 -29.98 1.69
N ILE A 215 -18.05 -31.07 1.70
CA ILE A 215 -16.64 -31.05 2.12
C ILE A 215 -15.79 -30.21 1.15
N LEU A 216 -16.05 -30.33 -0.15
CA LEU A 216 -15.34 -29.56 -1.18
C LEU A 216 -15.65 -28.06 -1.08
N SER A 217 -16.93 -27.69 -0.93
CA SER A 217 -17.35 -26.30 -0.78
C SER A 217 -16.88 -25.66 0.54
N LEU A 218 -16.74 -26.44 1.62
CA LEU A 218 -16.19 -25.96 2.88
C LEU A 218 -14.70 -25.62 2.78
N ARG A 219 -13.88 -26.45 2.11
CA ARG A 219 -12.46 -26.15 1.91
C ARG A 219 -12.25 -24.85 1.11
N LEU A 220 -13.09 -24.59 0.12
CA LEU A 220 -13.02 -23.34 -0.66
C LEU A 220 -13.46 -22.13 0.19
N ARG A 221 -14.52 -22.26 1.00
CA ARG A 221 -15.00 -21.15 1.87
C ARG A 221 -14.01 -20.74 2.96
N PHE A 222 -13.21 -21.66 3.50
CA PHE A 222 -12.17 -21.33 4.49
C PHE A 222 -10.97 -20.61 3.88
N LEU A 223 -10.69 -20.82 2.59
CA LEU A 223 -9.63 -20.10 1.88
C LEU A 223 -10.08 -18.70 1.42
N SER A 224 -11.38 -18.46 1.26
CA SER A 224 -11.92 -17.23 0.66
C SER A 224 -12.54 -16.24 1.65
N ARG A 225 -12.33 -16.35 2.97
CA ARG A 225 -12.81 -15.31 3.91
C ARG A 225 -11.87 -14.11 3.86
N ARG A 226 -12.26 -13.11 3.06
CA ARG A 226 -11.67 -11.76 3.12
C ARG A 226 -11.77 -11.24 4.57
N PRO A 227 -10.76 -10.47 5.03
CA PRO A 227 -10.79 -9.88 6.38
C PRO A 227 -11.97 -8.91 6.53
N PRO A 228 -12.37 -8.57 7.76
CA PRO A 228 -13.42 -7.58 7.99
C PRO A 228 -12.96 -6.19 7.53
N ILE A 229 -13.93 -5.34 7.18
CA ILE A 229 -13.69 -3.94 6.84
C ILE A 229 -13.08 -3.24 8.07
N PRO A 230 -11.97 -2.50 7.94
CA PRO A 230 -11.37 -1.78 9.06
C PRO A 230 -12.30 -0.69 9.62
N ASP A 231 -12.21 -0.46 10.94
CA ASP A 231 -13.09 0.48 11.64
C ASP A 231 -12.55 1.92 11.73
N ARG A 232 -11.23 2.13 11.54
CA ARG A 232 -10.58 3.45 11.66
C ARG A 232 -9.22 3.47 10.99
N ASP A 233 -8.72 4.68 10.72
CA ASP A 233 -7.32 4.91 10.29
C ASP A 233 -6.93 4.18 9.00
N HIS A 234 -7.92 3.82 8.20
CA HIS A 234 -7.78 3.03 6.99
C HIS A 234 -7.94 3.86 5.72
N VAL A 235 -7.45 3.28 4.62
CA VAL A 235 -7.57 3.82 3.28
C VAL A 235 -8.77 3.18 2.60
N VAL A 236 -9.62 3.99 1.99
CA VAL A 236 -10.70 3.52 1.09
C VAL A 236 -10.22 3.66 -0.34
N LEU A 237 -10.07 2.56 -1.06
CA LEU A 237 -9.66 2.53 -2.45
C LEU A 237 -10.86 2.25 -3.36
N VAL A 238 -11.14 3.13 -4.30
CA VAL A 238 -12.29 3.01 -5.20
C VAL A 238 -11.83 2.74 -6.62
N GLY A 239 -12.20 1.58 -7.14
CA GLY A 239 -11.76 1.05 -8.41
C GLY A 239 -10.61 0.07 -8.25
N LEU A 240 -10.82 -1.17 -8.68
CA LEU A 240 -9.82 -2.25 -8.73
C LEU A 240 -9.42 -2.60 -10.17
N GLY A 241 -9.31 -1.56 -11.01
CA GLY A 241 -8.66 -1.68 -12.33
C GLY A 241 -7.15 -1.88 -12.22
N GLN A 242 -6.42 -1.72 -13.33
CA GLN A 242 -4.97 -1.95 -13.35
C GLN A 242 -4.21 -1.06 -12.35
N VAL A 243 -4.54 0.24 -12.31
CA VAL A 243 -3.93 1.17 -11.36
C VAL A 243 -4.36 0.86 -9.92
N GLY A 244 -5.64 0.56 -9.69
CA GLY A 244 -6.16 0.26 -8.36
C GLY A 244 -5.51 -0.97 -7.73
N GLN A 245 -5.32 -2.05 -8.49
CA GLN A 245 -4.66 -3.24 -7.97
C GLN A 245 -3.21 -2.97 -7.57
N ARG A 246 -2.45 -2.23 -8.40
CA ARG A 246 -1.08 -1.81 -8.06
C ARG A 246 -1.04 -0.90 -6.83
N VAL A 247 -1.98 0.03 -6.70
CA VAL A 247 -2.09 0.88 -5.50
C VAL A 247 -2.39 0.03 -4.27
N ALA A 248 -3.28 -0.95 -4.36
CA ALA A 248 -3.58 -1.86 -3.25
C ALA A 248 -2.34 -2.65 -2.82
N GLU A 249 -1.58 -3.20 -3.77
CA GLU A 249 -0.32 -3.92 -3.51
C GLU A 249 0.69 -3.05 -2.74
N TYR A 250 0.93 -1.80 -3.18
CA TYR A 250 1.83 -0.87 -2.48
C TYR A 250 1.33 -0.53 -1.07
N LEU A 251 0.02 -0.29 -0.90
CA LEU A 251 -0.54 -0.01 0.42
C LEU A 251 -0.44 -1.21 1.37
N GLN A 252 -0.56 -2.42 0.85
CA GLN A 252 -0.34 -3.64 1.64
C GLN A 252 1.13 -3.82 2.01
N GLU A 253 2.06 -3.53 1.09
CA GLU A 253 3.49 -3.54 1.38
C GLU A 253 3.82 -2.56 2.51
N PHE A 254 3.23 -1.36 2.48
CA PHE A 254 3.34 -0.36 3.54
C PHE A 254 2.49 -0.64 4.80
N ARG A 255 1.87 -1.82 4.87
CA ARG A 255 1.01 -2.28 5.98
C ARG A 255 -0.09 -1.29 6.35
N GLN A 256 -0.64 -0.59 5.37
CA GLN A 256 -1.77 0.32 5.59
C GLN A 256 -3.08 -0.49 5.62
N PRO A 257 -3.93 -0.32 6.64
CA PRO A 257 -5.28 -0.86 6.63
C PRO A 257 -6.04 -0.32 5.41
N LEU A 258 -6.64 -1.21 4.62
CA LEU A 258 -7.23 -0.90 3.33
C LEU A 258 -8.60 -1.57 3.23
N VAL A 259 -9.56 -0.90 2.60
CA VAL A 259 -10.79 -1.49 2.05
C VAL A 259 -10.90 -1.03 0.60
N ALA A 260 -11.27 -1.95 -0.29
CA ALA A 260 -11.46 -1.63 -1.69
C ALA A 260 -12.93 -1.70 -2.10
N LEU A 261 -13.38 -0.77 -2.95
CA LEU A 261 -14.71 -0.71 -3.52
C LEU A 261 -14.61 -0.95 -5.02
N HIS A 262 -15.43 -1.86 -5.55
CA HIS A 262 -15.48 -2.11 -6.98
C HIS A 262 -16.91 -2.36 -7.47
N SER A 263 -17.21 -1.88 -8.67
CA SER A 263 -18.55 -1.93 -9.26
C SER A 263 -19.05 -3.36 -9.48
N GLU A 264 -18.13 -4.28 -9.79
CA GLU A 264 -18.40 -5.66 -10.12
C GLU A 264 -17.80 -6.61 -9.07
N ASP A 265 -18.30 -7.84 -9.03
CA ASP A 265 -17.71 -8.88 -8.19
C ASP A 265 -16.31 -9.23 -8.70
N VAL A 266 -15.31 -8.98 -7.84
CA VAL A 266 -13.92 -9.32 -8.13
C VAL A 266 -13.63 -10.74 -7.66
N ASP A 267 -12.98 -11.53 -8.52
CA ASP A 267 -12.54 -12.89 -8.19
C ASP A 267 -11.81 -12.92 -6.83
N SER A 268 -12.10 -13.96 -6.06
CA SER A 268 -11.57 -14.19 -4.72
C SER A 268 -10.05 -14.33 -4.67
N THR A 269 -9.41 -14.57 -5.82
CA THR A 269 -7.96 -14.65 -5.99
C THR A 269 -7.27 -13.29 -6.00
N VAL A 270 -7.97 -12.22 -6.37
CA VAL A 270 -7.41 -10.86 -6.43
C VAL A 270 -7.43 -10.27 -5.03
N LEU A 271 -6.24 -9.90 -4.53
CA LEU A 271 -6.02 -9.25 -3.22
C LEU A 271 -6.75 -9.99 -2.06
N PRO A 272 -6.43 -11.26 -1.79
CA PRO A 272 -7.19 -12.10 -0.84
C PRO A 272 -7.15 -11.56 0.60
N GLN A 273 -6.16 -10.72 0.92
CA GLN A 273 -5.98 -10.10 2.22
C GLN A 273 -6.61 -8.69 2.34
N VAL A 274 -7.37 -8.24 1.34
CA VAL A 274 -8.05 -6.95 1.36
C VAL A 274 -9.57 -7.18 1.43
N PRO A 275 -10.31 -6.50 2.33
CA PRO A 275 -11.77 -6.46 2.27
C PRO A 275 -12.21 -5.72 1.00
N ILE A 276 -13.08 -6.34 0.22
CA ILE A 276 -13.61 -5.74 -1.01
C ILE A 276 -15.13 -5.72 -0.90
N VAL A 277 -15.71 -4.52 -1.08
CA VAL A 277 -17.15 -4.32 -1.20
C VAL A 277 -17.48 -4.24 -2.68
N ALA A 278 -18.24 -5.22 -3.16
CA ALA A 278 -18.68 -5.29 -4.54
C ALA A 278 -20.10 -4.71 -4.69
N GLY A 279 -20.36 -4.04 -5.81
CA GLY A 279 -21.67 -3.48 -6.15
C GLY A 279 -21.63 -1.98 -6.39
N SER A 280 -22.76 -1.30 -6.16
CA SER A 280 -22.85 0.14 -6.43
C SER A 280 -21.83 0.92 -5.61
N LEU A 281 -20.95 1.67 -6.27
CA LEU A 281 -19.87 2.42 -5.60
C LEU A 281 -20.42 3.41 -4.55
N SER A 282 -21.58 4.02 -4.80
CA SER A 282 -22.22 4.94 -3.84
C SER A 282 -22.74 4.23 -2.60
N GLN A 283 -23.27 3.01 -2.74
CA GLN A 283 -23.64 2.17 -1.59
C GLN A 283 -22.40 1.66 -0.86
N GLY A 284 -21.38 1.23 -1.60
CA GLY A 284 -20.12 0.76 -1.04
C GLY A 284 -19.40 1.83 -0.19
N LEU A 285 -19.50 3.11 -0.56
CA LEU A 285 -18.99 4.22 0.27
C LEU A 285 -19.62 4.23 1.67
N SER A 286 -20.92 3.92 1.79
CA SER A 286 -21.59 3.86 3.10
C SER A 286 -21.15 2.67 3.97
N GLU A 287 -20.70 1.59 3.34
CA GLU A 287 -20.19 0.39 4.01
C GLU A 287 -18.69 0.48 4.36
N ALA A 288 -17.97 1.46 3.78
CA ALA A 288 -16.52 1.61 3.89
C ALA A 288 -16.03 2.34 5.15
N ASN A 289 -16.90 2.62 6.12
CA ASN A 289 -16.57 3.37 7.35
C ASN A 289 -15.87 4.72 7.09
N LEU A 290 -16.37 5.52 6.14
CA LEU A 290 -15.74 6.79 5.73
C LEU A 290 -15.56 7.82 6.85
N ALA A 291 -16.45 7.82 7.85
CA ALA A 291 -16.40 8.76 8.97
C ALA A 291 -15.10 8.66 9.80
N THR A 292 -14.45 7.49 9.80
CA THR A 292 -13.22 7.21 10.54
C THR A 292 -12.04 6.86 9.62
N ALA A 293 -12.26 6.90 8.31
CA ALA A 293 -11.23 6.66 7.31
C ALA A 293 -10.19 7.80 7.32
N LYS A 294 -8.95 7.44 7.04
CA LYS A 294 -7.83 8.38 6.93
C LYS A 294 -7.78 9.06 5.57
N SER A 295 -8.00 8.30 4.51
CA SER A 295 -7.91 8.79 3.14
C SER A 295 -8.79 7.99 2.19
N ILE A 296 -9.23 8.62 1.11
CA ILE A 296 -9.88 7.96 -0.02
C ILE A 296 -9.07 8.15 -1.30
N ILE A 297 -8.95 7.08 -2.08
CA ILE A 297 -8.26 7.07 -3.36
C ILE A 297 -9.23 6.61 -4.43
N THR A 298 -9.61 7.49 -5.36
CA THR A 298 -10.52 7.16 -6.46
C THR A 298 -9.75 7.02 -7.77
N VAL A 299 -9.66 5.79 -8.29
CA VAL A 299 -8.80 5.41 -9.42
C VAL A 299 -9.53 4.62 -10.50
N THR A 300 -10.84 4.81 -10.62
CA THR A 300 -11.64 4.23 -11.72
C THR A 300 -11.20 4.82 -13.07
N ASP A 301 -11.66 4.20 -14.16
CA ASP A 301 -11.35 4.64 -15.53
C ASP A 301 -12.25 5.80 -16.02
N ASP A 302 -13.09 6.35 -15.15
CA ASP A 302 -13.90 7.55 -15.40
C ASP A 302 -13.53 8.65 -14.39
N GLU A 303 -12.95 9.75 -14.88
CA GLU A 303 -12.49 10.85 -14.04
C GLU A 303 -13.64 11.70 -13.45
N MET A 304 -14.83 11.69 -14.07
CA MET A 304 -16.02 12.33 -13.49
C MET A 304 -16.54 11.52 -12.31
N VAL A 305 -16.59 10.19 -12.44
CA VAL A 305 -16.97 9.29 -11.34
C VAL A 305 -15.98 9.40 -10.19
N ASN A 306 -14.67 9.49 -10.48
CA ASN A 306 -13.65 9.70 -9.45
C ASN A 306 -13.88 11.01 -8.68
N LEU A 307 -14.18 12.11 -9.38
CA LEU A 307 -14.49 13.39 -8.75
C LEU A 307 -15.76 13.31 -7.90
N GLU A 308 -16.85 12.77 -8.46
CA GLU A 308 -18.14 12.66 -7.77
C GLU A 308 -18.01 11.88 -6.46
N LEU A 309 -17.41 10.68 -6.52
CA LEU A 309 -17.22 9.84 -5.34
C LEU A 309 -16.27 10.49 -4.33
N GLY A 310 -15.25 11.21 -4.80
CA GLY A 310 -14.36 11.99 -3.96
C GLY A 310 -15.09 13.08 -3.18
N LEU A 311 -15.96 13.85 -3.85
CA LEU A 311 -16.76 14.91 -3.22
C LEU A 311 -17.81 14.34 -2.25
N VAL A 312 -18.47 13.24 -2.61
CA VAL A 312 -19.43 12.55 -1.72
C VAL A 312 -18.72 12.07 -0.45
N ALA A 313 -17.52 11.50 -0.57
CA ALA A 313 -16.72 11.08 0.58
C ALA A 313 -16.30 12.26 1.45
N GLN A 314 -15.89 13.38 0.84
CA GLN A 314 -15.53 14.60 1.58
C GLN A 314 -16.71 15.23 2.32
N GLN A 315 -17.94 15.13 1.79
CA GLN A 315 -19.15 15.56 2.51
C GLN A 315 -19.40 14.75 3.77
N GLN A 316 -19.08 13.46 3.78
CA GLN A 316 -19.22 12.58 4.95
C GLN A 316 -18.10 12.78 5.97
N ASN A 317 -16.88 13.04 5.50
CA ASN A 317 -15.72 13.29 6.33
C ASN A 317 -14.90 14.47 5.75
N PRO A 318 -15.08 15.70 6.26
CA PRO A 318 -14.36 16.88 5.78
C PRO A 318 -12.84 16.84 6.01
N HIS A 319 -12.35 15.96 6.89
CA HIS A 319 -10.93 15.81 7.21
C HIS A 319 -10.25 14.67 6.42
N LEU A 320 -11.00 14.02 5.52
CA LEU A 320 -10.51 12.92 4.71
C LEU A 320 -9.48 13.41 3.68
N ASP A 321 -8.30 12.78 3.65
CA ASP A 321 -7.32 13.05 2.60
C ASP A 321 -7.84 12.47 1.28
N LEU A 322 -8.13 13.36 0.32
CA LEU A 322 -8.75 13.00 -0.95
C LEU A 322 -7.68 12.87 -2.06
N VAL A 323 -7.60 11.70 -2.70
CA VAL A 323 -6.73 11.45 -3.86
C VAL A 323 -7.60 11.10 -5.07
N ILE A 324 -7.54 11.90 -6.12
CA ILE A 324 -8.38 11.76 -7.32
C ILE A 324 -7.50 11.51 -8.54
N ARG A 325 -7.74 10.40 -9.24
CA ARG A 325 -7.15 10.12 -10.55
C ARG A 325 -7.91 10.88 -11.65
N THR A 326 -7.17 11.61 -12.47
CA THR A 326 -7.64 12.26 -13.70
C THR A 326 -6.82 11.79 -14.90
N PHE A 327 -7.28 12.11 -16.10
CA PHE A 327 -6.64 11.75 -17.37
C PHE A 327 -6.26 12.96 -18.20
N GLU A 328 -7.08 14.02 -18.16
CA GLU A 328 -6.81 15.22 -18.93
C GLU A 328 -6.00 16.26 -18.11
N PRO A 329 -4.82 16.72 -18.59
CA PRO A 329 -4.00 17.69 -17.85
C PRO A 329 -4.72 19.02 -17.56
N ARG A 330 -5.53 19.51 -18.51
CA ARG A 330 -6.29 20.76 -18.33
C ARG A 330 -7.32 20.63 -17.21
N PHE A 331 -8.10 19.55 -17.24
CA PHE A 331 -9.08 19.23 -16.19
C PHE A 331 -8.40 19.08 -14.82
N SER A 332 -7.31 18.31 -14.77
CA SER A 332 -6.49 18.13 -13.57
C SER A 332 -6.03 19.47 -12.98
N SER A 333 -5.48 20.35 -13.82
CA SER A 333 -4.99 21.67 -13.38
C SER A 333 -6.09 22.58 -12.83
N HIS A 334 -7.31 22.49 -13.39
CA HIS A 334 -8.46 23.23 -12.90
C HIS A 334 -8.95 22.67 -11.57
N LEU A 335 -9.05 21.34 -11.43
CA LEU A 335 -9.45 20.69 -10.18
C LEU A 335 -8.48 20.98 -9.04
N SER A 336 -7.18 20.90 -9.27
CA SER A 336 -6.16 21.20 -8.25
C SER A 336 -6.30 22.62 -7.67
N ARG A 337 -6.81 23.58 -8.45
CA ARG A 337 -7.07 24.95 -7.98
C ARG A 337 -8.37 25.06 -7.19
N LEU A 338 -9.40 24.29 -7.59
CA LEU A 338 -10.72 24.30 -6.93
C LEU A 338 -10.72 23.49 -5.64
N LEU A 339 -9.89 22.45 -5.56
CA LEU A 339 -9.79 21.52 -4.44
C LEU A 339 -8.36 21.53 -3.89
N PRO A 340 -7.90 22.61 -3.23
CA PRO A 340 -6.52 22.75 -2.78
C PRO A 340 -6.11 21.72 -1.71
N HIS A 341 -7.08 21.09 -1.05
CA HIS A 341 -6.85 20.02 -0.07
C HIS A 341 -6.87 18.62 -0.69
N ALA A 342 -7.23 18.49 -1.97
CA ALA A 342 -7.22 17.22 -2.68
C ALA A 342 -5.93 17.04 -3.48
N GLN A 343 -5.42 15.82 -3.52
CA GLN A 343 -4.33 15.40 -4.38
C GLN A 343 -4.91 14.92 -5.71
N VAL A 344 -4.89 15.79 -6.72
CA VAL A 344 -5.36 15.45 -8.07
C VAL A 344 -4.17 14.99 -8.90
N LEU A 345 -4.20 13.73 -9.34
CA LEU A 345 -3.10 13.10 -10.07
C LEU A 345 -3.53 12.74 -11.49
N CYS A 346 -2.91 13.39 -12.48
CA CYS A 346 -3.12 13.09 -13.89
C CYS A 346 -2.29 11.88 -14.33
N ALA A 347 -2.91 10.70 -14.41
CA ALA A 347 -2.20 9.45 -14.69
C ALA A 347 -1.44 9.50 -16.03
N TYR A 348 -2.03 10.07 -17.08
CA TYR A 348 -1.38 10.14 -18.39
C TYR A 348 -0.20 11.12 -18.42
N ALA A 349 -0.31 12.26 -17.72
CA ALA A 349 0.81 13.20 -17.63
C ALA A 349 2.00 12.57 -16.88
N LEU A 350 1.76 11.95 -15.72
CA LEU A 350 2.79 11.28 -14.93
C LEU A 350 3.49 10.18 -15.74
N SER A 351 2.71 9.33 -16.43
CA SER A 351 3.28 8.27 -17.27
C SER A 351 4.05 8.82 -18.46
N ALA A 352 3.55 9.87 -19.12
CA ALA A 352 4.23 10.48 -20.26
C ALA A 352 5.60 11.05 -19.86
N GLU A 353 5.70 11.69 -18.69
CA GLU A 353 6.98 12.18 -18.18
C GLU A 353 7.96 11.04 -17.86
N ALA A 354 7.49 9.97 -17.22
CA ALA A 354 8.33 8.80 -16.95
C ALA A 354 8.82 8.12 -18.25
N PHE A 355 7.95 7.97 -19.25
CA PHE A 355 8.32 7.39 -20.55
C PHE A 355 9.27 8.30 -21.34
N ALA A 356 9.07 9.62 -21.30
CA ALA A 356 9.96 10.56 -21.94
C ALA A 356 11.36 10.50 -21.30
N ALA A 357 11.43 10.52 -19.97
CA ALA A 357 12.69 10.37 -19.24
C ALA A 357 13.38 9.03 -19.56
N ALA A 358 12.66 7.91 -19.53
CA ALA A 358 13.21 6.61 -19.90
C ALA A 358 13.73 6.56 -21.36
N ALA A 359 13.11 7.32 -22.27
CA ALA A 359 13.57 7.42 -23.66
C ALA A 359 14.89 8.19 -23.81
N TYR A 360 15.25 9.04 -22.84
CA TYR A 360 16.57 9.67 -22.75
C TYR A 360 17.65 8.71 -22.20
N GLY A 361 17.31 7.43 -21.93
CA GLY A 361 18.23 6.45 -21.36
C GLY A 361 18.24 6.44 -19.83
N GLU A 362 17.39 7.25 -19.21
CA GLU A 362 17.35 7.41 -17.77
C GLU A 362 16.67 6.25 -17.06
N ASN A 363 17.28 5.75 -15.99
CA ASN A 363 16.66 4.74 -15.15
C ASN A 363 15.75 5.40 -14.10
N VAL A 364 14.46 5.59 -14.45
CA VAL A 364 13.46 6.18 -13.56
C VAL A 364 12.96 5.16 -12.55
N LEU A 365 13.37 5.31 -11.29
CA LEU A 365 13.01 4.43 -10.18
C LEU A 365 11.61 4.71 -9.62
N SER A 366 11.24 5.99 -9.55
CA SER A 366 9.97 6.43 -8.97
C SER A 366 9.64 7.86 -9.40
N LEU A 367 8.42 8.30 -9.12
CA LEU A 367 7.98 9.67 -9.38
C LEU A 367 6.94 10.13 -8.35
N PHE A 368 6.91 11.43 -8.09
CA PHE A 368 5.92 12.06 -7.20
C PHE A 368 5.68 13.52 -7.61
N GLN A 369 4.69 14.16 -6.99
CA GLN A 369 4.36 15.56 -7.26
C GLN A 369 4.91 16.46 -6.13
N LEU A 370 5.61 17.53 -6.51
CA LEU A 370 6.12 18.56 -5.62
C LEU A 370 5.87 19.94 -6.23
N ARG A 371 5.16 20.82 -5.52
CA ARG A 371 4.83 22.18 -6.01
C ARG A 371 4.20 22.17 -7.42
N HIS A 372 3.37 21.16 -7.73
CA HIS A 372 2.75 20.91 -9.04
C HIS A 372 3.70 20.52 -10.19
N HIS A 373 4.95 20.18 -9.86
CA HIS A 373 5.90 19.58 -10.78
C HIS A 373 6.02 18.08 -10.51
N THR A 374 6.07 17.30 -11.58
CA THR A 374 6.47 15.89 -11.50
C THR A 374 7.97 15.85 -11.21
N ILE A 375 8.31 15.21 -10.11
CA ILE A 375 9.68 14.92 -9.72
C ILE A 375 9.95 13.47 -10.02
N LEU A 376 11.01 13.23 -10.79
CA LEU A 376 11.53 11.93 -11.15
C LEU A 376 12.67 11.58 -10.20
N VAL A 377 12.65 10.35 -9.70
CA VAL A 377 13.77 9.73 -8.99
C VAL A 377 14.55 8.95 -10.02
N THR A 378 15.67 9.51 -10.46
CA THR A 378 16.44 8.98 -11.59
C THR A 378 17.79 8.48 -11.11
N GLU A 379 18.17 7.28 -11.56
CA GLU A 379 19.49 6.69 -11.36
C GLU A 379 20.37 6.91 -12.59
N TYR A 380 21.53 7.50 -12.34
CA TYR A 380 22.61 7.74 -13.29
C TYR A 380 23.79 6.82 -12.97
N THR A 381 24.35 6.20 -14.01
CA THR A 381 25.70 5.61 -13.94
C THR A 381 26.61 6.47 -14.79
N ILE A 382 27.62 7.09 -14.19
CA ILE A 382 28.47 8.06 -14.90
C ILE A 382 29.34 7.34 -15.92
N GLU A 383 29.16 7.65 -17.21
CA GLU A 383 29.93 7.05 -18.30
C GLU A 383 31.13 7.91 -18.73
N GLU A 384 32.04 7.33 -19.50
CA GLU A 384 33.14 8.08 -20.10
C GLU A 384 32.59 9.01 -21.19
N GLY A 385 32.82 10.32 -21.04
CA GLY A 385 32.28 11.34 -21.95
C GLY A 385 30.92 11.91 -21.53
N ASP A 386 30.35 11.42 -20.42
CA ASP A 386 29.15 11.99 -19.82
C ASP A 386 29.39 13.44 -19.35
N THR A 387 28.36 14.28 -19.45
CA THR A 387 28.36 15.69 -19.04
C THR A 387 28.61 15.88 -17.55
N LEU A 388 28.32 14.85 -16.75
CA LEU A 388 28.51 14.83 -15.30
C LEU A 388 29.92 14.40 -14.89
N ASN A 389 30.69 13.76 -15.77
CA ASN A 389 32.01 13.24 -15.43
C ASN A 389 32.99 14.38 -15.05
N GLY A 390 33.62 14.26 -13.89
CA GLY A 390 34.59 15.23 -13.38
C GLY A 390 33.97 16.46 -12.71
N LYS A 391 32.64 16.60 -12.69
CA LYS A 391 31.94 17.67 -11.96
C LYS A 391 31.83 17.36 -10.48
N LEU A 392 31.80 18.41 -9.65
CA LEU A 392 31.40 18.27 -8.25
C LEU A 392 29.90 18.04 -8.15
N ILE A 393 29.46 17.27 -7.14
CA ILE A 393 28.03 17.10 -6.86
C ILE A 393 27.35 18.46 -6.61
N SER A 394 28.05 19.46 -6.07
CA SER A 394 27.56 20.85 -5.93
C SER A 394 27.23 21.48 -7.30
N GLU A 395 28.11 21.33 -8.28
CA GLU A 395 27.88 21.81 -9.64
C GLU A 395 26.71 21.09 -10.29
N VAL A 396 26.52 19.81 -9.98
CA VAL A 396 25.37 19.05 -10.48
C VAL A 396 24.08 19.54 -9.84
N ALA A 397 24.05 19.60 -8.51
CA ALA A 397 22.88 19.98 -7.73
C ALA A 397 22.37 21.38 -8.08
N TYR A 398 23.27 22.37 -8.09
CA TYR A 398 22.91 23.77 -8.29
C TYR A 398 22.94 24.18 -9.76
N GLY A 399 23.89 23.68 -10.54
CA GLY A 399 24.03 24.02 -11.96
C GLY A 399 22.92 23.44 -12.83
N TYR A 400 22.51 22.20 -12.58
CA TYR A 400 21.40 21.57 -13.31
C TYR A 400 20.05 21.65 -12.59
N GLY A 401 20.03 22.04 -11.31
CA GLY A 401 18.81 22.20 -10.53
C GLY A 401 18.19 20.87 -10.12
N VAL A 402 19.03 19.94 -9.65
CA VAL A 402 18.64 18.61 -9.16
C VAL A 402 18.98 18.46 -7.67
N SER A 403 18.41 17.46 -7.01
CA SER A 403 18.74 17.12 -5.61
C SER A 403 19.34 15.72 -5.53
N PRO A 404 20.67 15.59 -5.31
CA PRO A 404 21.33 14.32 -5.08
C PRO A 404 20.84 13.63 -3.80
N VAL A 405 20.45 12.36 -3.95
CA VAL A 405 19.85 11.54 -2.89
C VAL A 405 20.80 10.44 -2.44
N LEU A 406 21.52 9.82 -3.38
CA LEU A 406 22.45 8.73 -3.10
C LEU A 406 23.62 8.81 -4.05
N HIS A 407 24.83 8.61 -3.52
CA HIS A 407 26.05 8.41 -4.31
C HIS A 407 26.70 7.10 -3.90
N GLN A 408 27.25 6.39 -4.88
CA GLN A 408 28.01 5.18 -4.64
C GLN A 408 29.16 5.09 -5.63
N SER A 409 30.39 5.06 -5.11
CA SER A 409 31.54 4.70 -5.93
C SER A 409 31.67 3.18 -6.10
N PRO A 410 32.29 2.70 -7.21
CA PRO A 410 32.51 1.28 -7.45
C PRO A 410 33.15 0.56 -6.26
N GLY A 411 32.51 -0.52 -5.80
CA GLY A 411 33.01 -1.36 -4.71
C GLY A 411 32.93 -0.75 -3.30
N LYS A 412 32.32 0.44 -3.15
CA LYS A 412 32.05 1.06 -1.84
C LYS A 412 30.56 0.95 -1.48
N LYS A 413 30.27 1.12 -0.19
CA LYS A 413 28.89 1.22 0.30
C LYS A 413 28.26 2.52 -0.22
N SER A 414 26.98 2.48 -0.54
CA SER A 414 26.21 3.67 -0.90
C SER A 414 26.13 4.66 0.26
N VAL A 415 26.25 5.94 -0.07
CA VAL A 415 26.15 7.08 0.84
C VAL A 415 24.86 7.83 0.51
N THR A 416 23.93 7.86 1.47
CA THR A 416 22.69 8.63 1.36
C THR A 416 22.96 10.09 1.69
N LEU A 417 22.26 11.00 1.00
CA LEU A 417 22.43 12.45 1.11
C LEU A 417 23.92 12.83 1.06
N PRO A 418 24.63 12.51 -0.04
CA PRO A 418 26.07 12.69 -0.14
C PRO A 418 26.47 14.16 0.07
N SER A 419 27.70 14.38 0.54
CA SER A 419 28.25 15.74 0.54
C SER A 419 28.46 16.21 -0.90
N TYR A 420 28.28 17.52 -1.10
CA TYR A 420 28.34 18.12 -2.43
C TYR A 420 29.77 18.47 -2.87
N ASP A 421 30.74 18.16 -2.02
CA ASP A 421 32.17 18.31 -2.22
C ASP A 421 32.80 17.10 -2.96
N ILE A 422 32.01 16.05 -3.20
CA ILE A 422 32.44 14.84 -3.91
C ILE A 422 32.50 15.14 -5.41
N GLN A 423 33.62 14.76 -6.03
CA GLN A 423 33.78 14.80 -7.48
C GLN A 423 33.34 13.47 -8.10
N LEU A 424 32.45 13.56 -9.09
CA LEU A 424 31.92 12.40 -9.80
C LEU A 424 32.96 11.80 -10.76
N LYS A 425 33.06 10.48 -10.75
CA LYS A 425 33.97 9.71 -11.60
C LYS A 425 33.23 8.67 -12.43
N VAL A 426 33.87 8.22 -13.51
CA VAL A 426 33.35 7.13 -14.34
C VAL A 426 33.04 5.90 -13.49
N ASN A 427 31.86 5.30 -13.72
CA ASN A 427 31.22 4.21 -12.98
C ASN A 427 30.70 4.56 -11.59
N ASP A 428 30.74 5.84 -11.16
CA ASP A 428 29.96 6.23 -9.98
C ASP A 428 28.46 6.09 -10.31
N ARG A 429 27.70 5.65 -9.32
CA ARG A 429 26.25 5.59 -9.35
C ARG A 429 25.70 6.78 -8.55
N LEU A 430 24.82 7.55 -9.16
CA LEU A 430 24.21 8.74 -8.58
C LEU A 430 22.69 8.65 -8.74
N ILE A 431 21.94 8.80 -7.65
CA ILE A 431 20.48 8.92 -7.69
C ILE A 431 20.11 10.35 -7.37
N VAL A 432 19.32 10.97 -8.23
CA VAL A 432 18.90 12.37 -8.11
C VAL A 432 17.38 12.50 -8.16
N LEU A 433 16.88 13.53 -7.48
CA LEU A 433 15.55 14.08 -7.75
C LEU A 433 15.68 15.15 -8.81
N ALA A 434 14.93 15.01 -9.89
CA ALA A 434 15.00 15.91 -11.01
C ALA A 434 13.63 16.13 -11.63
N THR A 435 13.43 17.27 -12.28
CA THR A 435 12.35 17.44 -13.25
C THR A 435 12.82 17.00 -14.62
N THR A 436 11.88 16.72 -15.53
CA THR A 436 12.18 16.44 -16.94
C THR A 436 13.05 17.53 -17.57
N GLU A 437 12.83 18.80 -17.22
CA GLU A 437 13.64 19.94 -17.69
C GLU A 437 15.07 19.90 -17.13
N ALA A 438 15.25 19.49 -15.87
CA ALA A 438 16.58 19.37 -15.27
C ALA A 438 17.38 18.21 -15.89
N LEU A 439 16.73 17.07 -16.15
CA LEU A 439 17.36 15.94 -16.87
C LEU A 439 17.78 16.38 -18.28
N HIS A 440 16.92 17.10 -19.00
CA HIS A 440 17.25 17.61 -20.33
C HIS A 440 18.44 18.59 -20.32
N ARG A 441 18.59 19.41 -19.27
CA ARG A 441 19.78 20.26 -19.11
C ARG A 441 21.06 19.45 -18.88
N ILE A 442 20.98 18.34 -18.14
CA ILE A 442 22.11 17.42 -17.94
C ILE A 442 22.54 16.88 -19.31
N GLU A 443 21.62 16.32 -20.09
CA GLU A 443 21.91 15.80 -21.44
C GLU A 443 22.54 16.84 -22.39
N LEU A 444 22.07 18.09 -22.32
CA LEU A 444 22.63 19.18 -23.13
C LEU A 444 23.95 19.75 -22.57
N GLY A 445 24.36 19.37 -21.37
CA GLY A 445 25.51 19.95 -20.67
C GLY A 445 25.33 21.43 -20.30
N THR A 446 24.08 21.91 -20.17
CA THR A 446 23.77 23.32 -19.88
C THR A 446 23.51 23.56 -18.38
N ASP A 447 24.52 24.03 -17.65
CA ASP A 447 24.49 24.22 -16.19
C ASP A 447 23.96 25.61 -15.76
N ASN A 448 22.85 26.03 -16.34
CA ASN A 448 22.30 27.38 -16.19
C ASN A 448 21.07 27.48 -15.26
N ALA A 449 20.78 26.45 -14.44
CA ALA A 449 19.65 26.49 -13.52
C ALA A 449 19.82 27.61 -12.49
N GLN A 450 21.00 27.69 -11.88
CA GLN A 450 21.38 28.79 -10.99
C GLN A 450 22.64 29.51 -11.47
N PRO A 451 22.70 30.84 -11.34
CA PRO A 451 23.90 31.57 -11.74
C PRO A 451 25.00 31.50 -10.68
N ARG A 452 26.25 31.37 -11.14
CA ARG A 452 27.46 31.48 -10.29
C ARG A 452 27.78 32.96 -10.06
N HIS A 453 27.29 33.54 -8.96
CA HIS A 453 27.47 34.96 -8.64
C HIS A 453 28.23 35.20 -7.32
N TRP A 454 28.56 34.14 -6.59
CA TRP A 454 29.17 34.26 -5.27
C TRP A 454 30.68 34.05 -5.35
N ARG A 455 31.43 34.72 -4.47
CA ARG A 455 32.86 34.50 -4.30
C ARG A 455 33.15 34.16 -2.85
N LEU A 456 34.10 33.26 -2.66
CA LEU A 456 34.59 32.93 -1.33
C LEU A 456 35.61 33.99 -0.90
N CYS A 457 35.37 34.64 0.23
CA CYS A 457 36.31 35.56 0.85
C CYS A 457 36.87 34.95 2.13
N VAL A 458 38.18 34.70 2.16
CA VAL A 458 38.84 34.13 3.33
C VAL A 458 39.35 35.26 4.21
N THR A 459 38.77 35.43 5.39
CA THR A 459 39.10 36.52 6.32
C THR A 459 40.31 36.24 7.21
N GLY A 460 40.68 34.96 7.37
CA GLY A 460 41.86 34.54 8.11
C GLY A 460 41.77 33.10 8.61
N VAL A 461 42.88 32.55 9.11
CA VAL A 461 42.95 31.22 9.73
C VAL A 461 43.16 31.38 11.23
N ALA A 462 42.23 30.86 12.04
CA ALA A 462 42.30 30.99 13.50
C ALA A 462 43.52 30.29 14.12
N ASN A 463 44.00 29.19 13.52
CA ASN A 463 45.18 28.45 13.96
C ASN A 463 46.12 28.15 12.79
N SER A 464 47.32 28.73 12.82
CA SER A 464 48.34 28.58 11.77
C SER A 464 48.86 27.15 11.59
N GLN A 465 48.63 26.25 12.54
CA GLN A 465 48.95 24.82 12.40
C GLN A 465 47.97 24.08 11.47
N ASN A 466 46.79 24.65 11.20
CA ASN A 466 45.73 24.04 10.39
C ASN A 466 45.67 24.54 8.95
N ILE A 467 46.71 25.23 8.46
CA ILE A 467 46.71 25.82 7.10
C ILE A 467 46.50 24.73 6.03
N ALA A 468 47.11 23.56 6.18
CA ALA A 468 46.93 22.46 5.22
C ALA A 468 45.46 21.99 5.15
N ALA A 469 44.82 21.79 6.31
CA ALA A 469 43.40 21.43 6.37
C ALA A 469 42.48 22.52 5.83
N ALA A 470 42.86 23.80 5.99
CA ALA A 470 42.13 24.92 5.41
C ALA A 470 42.26 24.95 3.88
N VAL A 471 43.44 24.69 3.33
CA VAL A 471 43.66 24.54 1.88
C VAL A 471 42.78 23.41 1.34
N ASP A 472 42.84 22.24 1.99
CA ASP A 472 42.03 21.08 1.60
C ASP A 472 40.55 21.43 1.58
N SER A 473 40.05 22.13 2.60
CA SER A 473 38.64 22.54 2.70
C SER A 473 38.25 23.48 1.56
N ILE A 474 39.09 24.49 1.25
CA ILE A 474 38.82 25.42 0.13
C ILE A 474 38.75 24.65 -1.18
N VAL A 475 39.74 23.79 -1.47
CA VAL A 475 39.77 22.97 -2.69
C VAL A 475 38.53 22.08 -2.77
N ARG A 476 38.11 21.48 -1.66
CA ARG A 476 36.92 20.61 -1.57
C ARG A 476 35.62 21.36 -1.92
N ILE A 477 35.46 22.57 -1.38
CA ILE A 477 34.24 23.37 -1.51
C ILE A 477 34.16 24.01 -2.90
N THR A 478 35.27 24.57 -3.38
CA THR A 478 35.29 25.39 -4.59
C THR A 478 35.71 24.63 -5.84
N GLY A 479 36.39 23.49 -5.69
CA GLY A 479 37.01 22.77 -6.80
C GLY A 479 38.24 23.46 -7.39
N CYS A 480 38.75 24.53 -6.77
CA CYS A 480 39.89 25.28 -7.29
C CYS A 480 41.23 24.52 -7.13
N GLY A 481 42.28 24.99 -7.79
CA GLY A 481 43.61 24.41 -7.64
C GLY A 481 44.20 24.60 -6.24
N TYR A 482 45.03 23.65 -5.79
CA TYR A 482 45.72 23.72 -4.49
C TYR A 482 46.58 24.98 -4.33
N GLU A 483 47.24 25.43 -5.40
CA GLU A 483 48.07 26.64 -5.39
C GLU A 483 47.22 27.91 -5.20
N GLU A 484 46.05 27.98 -5.83
CA GLU A 484 45.12 29.11 -5.69
C GLU A 484 44.54 29.17 -4.27
N ALA A 485 44.08 28.03 -3.75
CA ALA A 485 43.59 27.91 -2.38
C ALA A 485 44.67 28.32 -1.35
N ARG A 486 45.92 27.91 -1.56
CA ARG A 486 47.04 28.25 -0.70
C ARG A 486 47.42 29.73 -0.78
N ALA A 487 47.38 30.33 -1.97
CA ALA A 487 47.69 31.74 -2.16
C ALA A 487 46.74 32.65 -1.36
N VAL A 488 45.44 32.35 -1.39
CA VAL A 488 44.41 33.10 -0.66
C VAL A 488 44.61 33.03 0.87
N LEU A 489 45.09 31.91 1.39
CA LEU A 489 45.35 31.73 2.82
C LEU A 489 46.61 32.45 3.33
N HIS A 490 47.57 32.76 2.44
CA HIS A 490 48.79 33.48 2.83
C HIS A 490 48.60 35.00 2.95
N HIS A 491 47.56 35.58 2.34
CA HIS A 491 47.30 37.02 2.35
C HIS A 491 45.83 37.40 2.67
N PRO A 492 45.24 36.96 3.79
CA PRO A 492 43.87 37.33 4.15
C PRO A 492 43.75 38.83 4.55
N PRO A 493 42.64 39.53 4.26
CA PRO A 493 41.46 39.05 3.53
C PRO A 493 41.68 39.04 2.01
N GLN A 494 41.43 37.90 1.36
CA GLN A 494 41.51 37.76 -0.08
C GLN A 494 40.31 36.98 -0.63
N GLU A 495 39.81 37.41 -1.78
CA GLU A 495 38.73 36.76 -2.52
C GLU A 495 39.30 35.74 -3.52
N LEU A 496 38.65 34.58 -3.63
CA LEU A 496 38.91 33.61 -4.67
C LEU A 496 38.29 34.09 -6.00
N GLU A 497 38.98 33.91 -7.13
CA GLU A 497 38.46 34.33 -8.44
C GLU A 497 37.32 33.44 -8.94
N THR A 498 37.29 32.19 -8.46
CA THR A 498 36.28 31.19 -8.79
C THR A 498 34.89 31.61 -8.32
N LEU A 499 33.92 31.65 -9.25
CA LEU A 499 32.52 31.94 -8.96
C LEU A 499 31.79 30.67 -8.49
N LEU A 500 31.05 30.81 -7.41
CA LEU A 500 30.34 29.74 -6.70
C LEU A 500 28.83 29.94 -6.76
N PHE A 501 28.10 28.84 -6.51
CA PHE A 501 26.67 28.88 -6.25
C PHE A 501 26.38 29.39 -4.85
N LYS A 502 25.21 30.00 -4.64
CA LYS A 502 24.79 30.61 -3.37
C LYS A 502 24.92 29.63 -2.18
N HIS A 503 24.56 28.37 -2.40
CA HIS A 503 24.52 27.33 -1.36
C HIS A 503 25.73 26.39 -1.38
N GLN A 504 26.77 26.68 -2.16
CA GLN A 504 27.91 25.78 -2.35
C GLN A 504 28.70 25.54 -1.05
N ASP A 505 28.79 26.54 -0.18
CA ASP A 505 29.44 26.45 1.14
C ASP A 505 28.50 25.98 2.26
N CYS A 506 27.20 25.76 1.94
CA CYS A 506 26.22 25.27 2.91
C CYS A 506 26.18 23.74 2.99
N ALA A 507 26.95 23.06 2.13
CA ALA A 507 27.06 21.61 2.09
C ALA A 507 28.30 21.16 2.89
N TRP A 508 28.01 20.51 4.02
CA TRP A 508 28.90 19.90 5.02
C TRP A 508 30.28 19.40 4.57
#